data_AF-A0A0C2CF53-F1
#
_entry.id   AF-A0A0C2CF53-F1
#
_cell.length_a   1.000
_cell.length_b   1.000
_cell.length_c   1.000
_cell.angle_alpha   90.00
_cell.angle_beta   90.00
_cell.angle_gamma   90.00
#
_symmetry.space_group_name_H-M   'P 1'
#
loop_
_entity.id
_entity.type
_entity.pdbx_description
1 polymer ?
#
loop_
_entity_poly.entity_id
_entity_poly.type
_entity_poly.pdbx_seq_one_letter_code
_entity_poly.pdbx_strand_id
1 'polypeptide(L)'
;MLQTCKEDVDMFEKYLMLESAGTEEFSNSEKETQALVDKQVWDNFKNTIERREDGYYVRLPRKDPTIALPDNKSIAYRRLVSVWNSLQKDEKLLDQYDNAFKEQLSLNILEEINEDTPSPGSKIHYIPHQAVLTPHKTTTKLRIVFDASAHYKASLSLNEALHRGPVILPQLFGIPLRFRMGRVAIISDVEKHFYK
;
A
#
# COMPACT_ATOMS: atom_id res chain seq x y z
N MET A 1 -3.49 30.28 27.89
CA MET A 1 -2.13 29.74 27.66
C MET A 1 -2.09 28.68 26.54
N LEU A 2 -3.07 28.65 25.63
CA LEU A 2 -3.15 27.71 24.49
C LEU A 2 -3.06 28.41 23.12
N GLN A 3 -2.99 29.75 23.10
CA GLN A 3 -2.99 30.55 21.87
C GLN A 3 -1.59 30.60 21.21
N THR A 4 -0.54 30.71 22.03
CA THR A 4 0.85 30.90 21.58
C THR A 4 1.45 29.68 20.86
N CYS A 5 1.07 28.46 21.22
CA CYS A 5 1.62 27.25 20.59
C CYS A 5 1.17 27.02 19.14
N LYS A 6 0.04 27.59 18.69
CA LYS A 6 -0.41 27.45 17.30
C LYS A 6 0.32 28.44 16.39
N GLU A 7 0.49 29.66 16.86
CA GLU A 7 1.15 30.74 16.11
C GLU A 7 2.64 30.45 15.88
N ASP A 8 3.33 29.86 16.86
CA ASP A 8 4.75 29.51 16.74
C ASP A 8 4.98 28.34 15.76
N VAL A 9 4.05 27.37 15.69
CA VAL A 9 4.11 26.25 14.75
C VAL A 9 3.89 26.76 13.31
N ASP A 10 2.91 27.64 13.13
CA ASP A 10 2.57 28.23 11.83
C ASP A 10 3.70 29.14 11.29
N MET A 11 4.37 29.87 12.19
CA MET A 11 5.54 30.69 11.85
C MET A 11 6.74 29.84 11.40
N PHE A 12 6.98 28.72 12.07
CA PHE A 12 8.11 27.83 11.75
C PHE A 12 7.88 27.05 10.45
N GLU A 13 6.65 26.61 10.19
CA GLU A 13 6.28 25.99 8.90
C GLU A 13 6.47 26.98 7.75
N LYS A 14 6.10 28.25 7.94
CA LYS A 14 6.32 29.31 6.94
C LYS A 14 7.80 29.60 6.67
N TYR A 15 8.65 29.54 7.70
CA TYR A 15 10.10 29.71 7.55
C TYR A 15 10.72 28.58 6.71
N LEU A 16 10.33 27.33 6.99
CA LEU A 16 10.81 26.16 6.24
C LEU A 16 10.38 26.17 4.76
N MET A 17 9.17 26.65 4.48
CA MET A 17 8.68 26.83 3.10
C MET A 17 9.48 27.89 2.32
N LEU A 18 10.02 28.89 3.02
CA LEU A 18 10.82 29.97 2.42
C LEU A 18 12.20 29.49 1.98
N GLU A 19 12.82 28.58 2.74
CA GLU A 19 14.12 28.00 2.40
C GLU A 19 14.06 27.03 1.21
N SER A 20 12.91 26.36 0.98
CA SER A 20 12.74 25.46 -0.17
C SER A 20 12.54 26.17 -1.52
N ALA A 21 12.13 27.44 -1.50
CA ALA A 21 11.73 28.21 -2.69
C ALA A 21 12.85 28.38 -3.74
N GLY A 22 14.12 28.22 -3.37
CA GLY A 22 15.27 28.40 -4.28
C GLY A 22 15.51 27.25 -5.28
N THR A 23 14.75 26.15 -5.22
CA THR A 23 14.96 24.96 -6.08
C THR A 23 13.83 24.67 -7.07
N GLU A 24 12.81 25.53 -7.16
CA GLU A 24 11.50 25.11 -7.67
C GLU A 24 11.12 25.55 -9.09
N GLU A 25 11.85 26.49 -9.71
CA GLU A 25 11.40 27.16 -10.96
C GLU A 25 11.09 26.22 -12.13
N PHE A 26 11.77 25.07 -12.26
CA PHE A 26 11.51 24.09 -13.33
C PHE A 26 10.52 22.97 -12.95
N SER A 27 10.19 22.82 -11.66
CA SER A 27 9.38 21.71 -11.13
C SER A 27 7.90 22.07 -10.89
N ASN A 28 7.56 23.36 -10.94
CA ASN A 28 6.24 23.83 -10.52
C ASN A 28 5.11 23.31 -11.42
N SER A 29 5.32 23.22 -12.74
CA SER A 29 4.30 22.69 -13.66
C SER A 29 3.98 21.20 -13.43
N GLU A 30 4.99 20.38 -13.14
CA GLU A 30 4.83 18.96 -12.81
C GLU A 30 4.17 18.77 -11.43
N LYS A 31 4.53 19.61 -10.44
CA LYS A 31 3.89 19.58 -9.12
C LYS A 31 2.42 20.00 -9.19
N GLU A 32 2.09 21.03 -9.96
CA GLU A 32 0.72 21.50 -10.16
C GLU A 32 -0.14 20.43 -10.84
N THR A 33 0.36 19.81 -11.90
CA THR A 33 -0.34 18.71 -12.58
C THR A 33 -0.55 17.50 -11.66
N GLN A 34 0.47 17.11 -10.88
CA GLN A 34 0.33 16.05 -9.89
C GLN A 34 -0.71 16.39 -8.81
N ALA A 35 -0.74 17.63 -8.32
CA ALA A 35 -1.71 18.07 -7.32
C ALA A 35 -3.16 18.00 -7.83
N LEU A 36 -3.39 18.32 -9.12
CA LEU A 36 -4.69 18.15 -9.76
C LEU A 36 -5.12 16.68 -9.82
N VAL A 37 -4.21 15.79 -10.21
CA VAL A 37 -4.46 14.34 -10.24
C VAL A 37 -4.75 13.81 -8.84
N ASP A 38 -3.95 14.20 -7.85
CA ASP A 38 -4.12 13.80 -6.46
C ASP A 38 -5.48 14.23 -5.89
N LYS A 39 -5.93 15.45 -6.24
CA LYS A 39 -7.26 15.93 -5.88
C LYS A 39 -8.36 15.08 -6.51
N GLN A 40 -8.26 14.76 -7.80
CA GLN A 40 -9.24 13.89 -8.46
C GLN A 40 -9.30 12.50 -7.84
N VAL A 41 -8.15 11.91 -7.52
CA VAL A 41 -8.07 10.61 -6.84
C VAL A 41 -8.72 10.68 -5.46
N TRP A 42 -8.48 11.75 -4.70
CA TRP A 42 -9.05 11.96 -3.38
C TRP A 42 -10.57 12.16 -3.41
N ASP A 43 -11.07 12.92 -4.39
CA ASP A 43 -12.50 13.14 -4.58
C ASP A 43 -13.20 11.83 -4.98
N ASN A 44 -12.59 11.04 -5.87
CA ASN A 44 -13.08 9.70 -6.22
C ASN A 44 -13.11 8.77 -5.00
N PHE A 45 -12.07 8.79 -4.17
CA PHE A 45 -12.02 8.03 -2.91
C PHE A 45 -13.20 8.40 -2.00
N LYS A 46 -13.43 9.69 -1.76
CA LYS A 46 -14.55 10.19 -0.94
C LYS A 46 -15.93 9.83 -1.49
N ASN A 47 -16.09 9.81 -2.81
CA ASN A 47 -17.36 9.51 -3.46
C ASN A 47 -17.65 8.01 -3.55
N THR A 48 -16.62 7.16 -3.45
CA THR A 48 -16.75 5.70 -3.63
C THR A 48 -16.60 4.90 -2.35
N ILE A 49 -16.32 5.56 -1.22
CA ILE A 49 -16.30 4.91 0.08
C ILE A 49 -17.73 4.61 0.54
N GLU A 50 -18.01 3.33 0.73
CA GLU A 50 -19.27 2.81 1.22
C GLU A 50 -19.05 2.22 2.61
N ARG A 51 -19.79 2.70 3.61
CA ARG A 51 -19.80 2.07 4.93
C ARG A 51 -20.87 0.98 4.94
N ARG A 52 -20.45 -0.26 5.16
CA ARG A 52 -21.32 -1.41 5.38
C ARG A 52 -21.28 -1.82 6.85
N GLU A 53 -22.04 -2.84 7.22
CA GLU A 53 -22.13 -3.31 8.61
C GLU A 53 -20.80 -3.90 9.12
N ASP A 54 -20.02 -4.48 8.21
CA ASP A 54 -18.78 -5.19 8.46
C ASP A 54 -17.51 -4.35 8.24
N GLY A 55 -17.61 -3.18 7.58
CA GLY A 55 -16.46 -2.32 7.36
C GLY A 55 -16.65 -1.21 6.33
N TYR A 56 -15.53 -0.62 5.91
CA TYR A 56 -15.48 0.37 4.84
C TYR A 56 -15.05 -0.30 3.53
N TYR A 57 -15.86 -0.10 2.50
CA TYR A 57 -15.62 -0.61 1.16
C TYR A 57 -15.17 0.56 0.30
N VAL A 58 -13.98 0.44 -0.28
CA VAL A 58 -13.38 1.50 -1.10
C VAL A 58 -13.04 0.91 -2.46
N ARG A 59 -13.31 1.67 -3.53
CA ARG A 59 -12.91 1.26 -4.89
C ARG A 59 -11.42 1.59 -5.11
N LEU A 60 -10.73 0.68 -5.79
CA LEU A 60 -9.33 0.92 -6.18
C LEU A 60 -9.23 2.14 -7.12
N PRO A 61 -8.26 3.05 -6.90
CA PRO A 61 -8.12 4.28 -7.69
C PRO A 61 -7.46 3.99 -9.04
N ARG A 62 -8.23 3.50 -10.01
CA ARG A 62 -7.74 3.19 -11.36
C ARG A 62 -7.41 4.46 -12.14
N LYS A 63 -6.29 4.45 -12.88
CA LYS A 63 -5.90 5.55 -13.78
C LYS A 63 -6.83 5.68 -14.98
N ASP A 64 -7.15 4.53 -15.58
CA ASP A 64 -8.08 4.46 -16.68
C ASP A 64 -9.12 3.36 -16.41
N PRO A 65 -10.41 3.70 -16.23
CA PRO A 65 -11.46 2.71 -16.01
C PRO A 65 -11.76 1.88 -17.27
N THR A 66 -11.47 2.41 -18.46
CA THR A 66 -11.72 1.77 -19.75
C THR A 66 -10.69 0.70 -20.06
N ILE A 67 -9.44 0.88 -19.64
CA ILE A 67 -8.37 -0.08 -19.86
C ILE A 67 -8.57 -1.29 -18.91
N ALA A 68 -8.83 -2.45 -19.51
CA ALA A 68 -8.83 -3.72 -18.82
C ALA A 68 -7.39 -4.14 -18.51
N LEU A 69 -7.17 -4.64 -17.30
CA LEU A 69 -5.92 -5.34 -16.98
C LEU A 69 -5.93 -6.67 -17.74
N PRO A 70 -4.86 -7.02 -18.46
CA PRO A 70 -4.78 -8.30 -19.14
C PRO A 70 -4.68 -9.44 -18.12
N ASP A 71 -5.17 -10.62 -18.51
CA ASP A 71 -5.03 -11.82 -17.70
C ASP A 71 -3.56 -12.22 -17.58
N ASN A 72 -3.06 -12.37 -16.36
CA ASN A 72 -1.70 -12.79 -16.04
C ASN A 72 -1.61 -14.16 -15.33
N LYS A 73 -2.68 -14.97 -15.37
CA LYS A 73 -2.77 -16.28 -14.69
C LYS A 73 -1.55 -17.17 -14.93
N SER A 74 -1.11 -17.29 -16.18
CA SER A 74 0.00 -18.20 -16.52
C SER A 74 1.34 -17.80 -15.86
N ILE A 75 1.60 -16.49 -15.71
CA ILE A 75 2.81 -15.99 -15.03
C ILE A 75 2.71 -16.29 -13.53
N ALA A 76 1.55 -15.99 -12.92
CA ALA A 76 1.32 -16.23 -11.50
C ALA A 76 1.45 -17.72 -11.17
N TYR A 77 0.84 -18.59 -11.99
CA TYR A 77 0.93 -20.04 -11.82
C TYR A 77 2.37 -20.56 -11.94
N ARG A 78 3.14 -20.10 -12.95
CA ARG A 78 4.54 -20.52 -13.11
C ARG A 78 5.39 -20.13 -11.89
N ARG A 79 5.16 -18.94 -11.33
CA ARG A 79 5.84 -18.48 -10.12
C ARG A 79 5.42 -19.29 -8.90
N LEU A 80 4.14 -19.63 -8.77
CA LEU A 80 3.63 -20.51 -7.72
C LEU A 80 4.34 -21.87 -7.75
N VAL A 81 4.42 -22.51 -8.93
CA VAL A 81 5.13 -23.79 -9.08
C VAL A 81 6.60 -23.67 -8.69
N SER A 82 7.27 -22.57 -9.06
CA SER A 82 8.66 -22.31 -8.65
C SER A 82 8.80 -22.18 -7.13
N VAL A 83 7.87 -21.48 -6.47
CA VAL A 83 7.86 -21.32 -5.01
C VAL A 83 7.62 -22.67 -4.34
N TRP A 84 6.64 -23.44 -4.81
CA TRP A 84 6.35 -24.79 -4.33
C TRP A 84 7.58 -25.69 -4.41
N ASN A 85 8.20 -25.80 -5.58
CA ASN A 85 9.40 -26.62 -5.79
C ASN A 85 10.59 -26.18 -4.93
N SER A 86 10.65 -24.90 -4.55
CA SER A 86 11.70 -24.40 -3.67
C SER A 86 11.42 -24.72 -2.20
N LEU A 87 10.16 -24.55 -1.75
CA LEU A 87 9.76 -24.74 -0.35
C LEU A 87 9.63 -26.22 0.03
N GLN A 88 9.25 -27.09 -0.91
CA GLN A 88 9.12 -28.53 -0.66
C GLN A 88 10.45 -29.19 -0.24
N LYS A 89 11.59 -28.53 -0.45
CA LYS A 89 12.90 -29.01 -0.01
C LYS A 89 13.08 -28.93 1.51
N ASP A 90 12.31 -28.10 2.20
CA ASP A 90 12.35 -27.93 3.65
C ASP A 90 10.92 -27.92 4.21
N GLU A 91 10.52 -29.05 4.80
CA GLU A 91 9.19 -29.26 5.36
C GLU A 91 8.80 -28.18 6.39
N LYS A 92 9.76 -27.72 7.21
CA LYS A 92 9.48 -26.69 8.23
C LYS A 92 9.17 -25.33 7.62
N LEU A 93 9.79 -25.01 6.47
CA LEU A 93 9.51 -23.77 5.76
C LEU A 93 8.18 -23.84 5.03
N LEU A 94 7.84 -24.99 4.47
CA LEU A 94 6.54 -25.22 3.84
C LEU A 94 5.40 -25.07 4.86
N ASP A 95 5.54 -25.66 6.05
CA ASP A 95 4.55 -25.54 7.13
C ASP A 95 4.39 -24.09 7.59
N GLN A 96 5.50 -23.35 7.75
CA GLN A 96 5.43 -21.92 8.09
C GLN A 96 4.73 -21.10 7.00
N TYR A 97 4.95 -21.44 5.75
CA TYR A 97 4.35 -20.78 4.60
C TYR A 97 2.83 -21.01 4.55
N ASP A 98 2.40 -22.26 4.72
CA ASP A 98 0.99 -22.65 4.78
C ASP A 98 0.26 -22.02 5.98
N ASN A 99 0.90 -22.04 7.16
CA ASN A 99 0.35 -21.42 8.36
C ASN A 99 0.12 -19.91 8.20
N ALA A 100 0.99 -19.20 7.46
CA ALA A 100 0.80 -17.77 7.20
C ALA A 100 -0.46 -17.49 6.37
N PHE A 101 -0.79 -18.33 5.39
CA PHE A 101 -2.04 -18.21 4.63
C PHE A 101 -3.26 -18.58 5.48
N LYS A 102 -3.18 -19.64 6.28
CA LYS A 102 -4.27 -20.03 7.21
C LYS A 102 -4.56 -18.94 8.24
N GLU A 103 -3.53 -18.26 8.75
CA GLU A 103 -3.70 -17.11 9.65
C GLU A 103 -4.40 -15.95 8.92
N GLN A 104 -4.02 -15.64 7.68
CA GLN A 104 -4.69 -14.60 6.91
C GLN A 104 -6.15 -14.93 6.59
N LEU A 105 -6.45 -16.21 6.34
CA LEU A 105 -7.81 -16.71 6.15
C LEU A 105 -8.64 -16.59 7.44
N SER A 106 -8.08 -16.96 8.60
CA SER A 106 -8.79 -16.87 9.88
C SER A 106 -9.03 -15.44 10.35
N LEU A 107 -8.20 -14.49 9.90
CA LEU A 107 -8.36 -13.06 10.12
C LEU A 107 -9.32 -12.39 9.11
N ASN A 108 -9.94 -13.15 8.20
CA ASN A 108 -10.78 -12.65 7.10
C ASN A 108 -10.06 -11.60 6.22
N ILE A 109 -8.73 -11.72 6.08
CA ILE A 109 -7.93 -10.89 5.16
C ILE A 109 -7.99 -11.47 3.75
N LEU A 110 -8.07 -12.80 3.65
CA LEU A 110 -8.21 -13.54 2.40
C LEU A 110 -9.56 -14.25 2.37
N GLU A 111 -10.13 -14.37 1.18
CA GLU A 111 -11.33 -15.15 0.89
C GLU A 111 -11.03 -16.18 -0.19
N GLU A 112 -11.66 -17.35 -0.10
CA GLU A 112 -11.59 -18.36 -1.16
C GLU A 112 -12.53 -17.96 -2.32
N ILE A 113 -11.99 -17.93 -3.54
CA ILE A 113 -12.73 -17.58 -4.74
C ILE A 113 -12.94 -18.84 -5.58
N ASN A 114 -14.19 -19.09 -5.96
CA ASN A 114 -14.51 -20.14 -6.92
C ASN A 114 -14.28 -19.63 -8.36
N GLU A 115 -13.38 -20.28 -9.10
CA GLU A 115 -13.07 -19.93 -10.50
C GLU A 115 -14.27 -20.12 -11.44
N ASP A 116 -15.20 -21.03 -11.11
CA ASP A 116 -16.34 -21.40 -11.97
C ASP A 116 -17.51 -20.41 -11.91
N THR A 117 -17.52 -19.51 -10.92
CA THR A 117 -18.55 -18.47 -10.77
C THR A 117 -17.93 -17.07 -10.76
N PRO A 118 -17.35 -16.61 -11.89
CA PRO A 118 -16.90 -15.24 -11.98
C PRO A 118 -18.11 -14.31 -11.85
N SER A 119 -18.00 -13.30 -10.98
CA SER A 119 -19.05 -12.29 -10.86
C SER A 119 -19.22 -11.58 -12.21
N PRO A 120 -20.45 -11.31 -12.68
CA PRO A 120 -20.66 -10.64 -13.96
C PRO A 120 -19.89 -9.30 -14.01
N GLY A 121 -18.94 -9.18 -14.93
CA GLY A 121 -18.09 -8.00 -15.08
C GLY A 121 -16.83 -7.96 -14.20
N SER A 122 -16.47 -9.05 -13.52
CA SER A 122 -15.25 -9.14 -12.71
C SER A 122 -13.99 -9.07 -13.59
N LYS A 123 -13.16 -8.05 -13.37
CA LYS A 123 -11.80 -7.97 -13.93
C LYS A 123 -10.87 -8.74 -13.01
N ILE A 124 -10.44 -9.94 -13.42
CA ILE A 124 -9.56 -10.80 -12.62
C ILE A 124 -8.10 -10.48 -12.97
N HIS A 125 -7.28 -10.32 -11.93
CA HIS A 125 -5.82 -10.17 -12.05
C HIS A 125 -5.16 -10.92 -10.90
N TYR A 126 -4.17 -11.74 -11.20
CA TYR A 126 -3.49 -12.59 -10.23
C TYR A 126 -2.26 -11.87 -9.70
N ILE A 127 -2.00 -11.95 -8.40
CA ILE A 127 -0.79 -11.37 -7.79
C ILE A 127 0.13 -12.52 -7.39
N PRO A 128 1.24 -12.74 -8.13
CA PRO A 128 2.22 -13.74 -7.73
C PRO A 128 2.79 -13.41 -6.36
N HIS A 129 3.14 -14.44 -5.60
CA HIS A 129 3.71 -14.29 -4.27
C HIS A 129 4.99 -15.11 -4.13
N GLN A 130 5.86 -14.73 -3.20
CA GLN A 130 7.10 -15.44 -2.90
C GLN A 130 7.44 -15.41 -1.41
N ALA A 131 8.06 -16.49 -0.92
CA ALA A 131 8.61 -16.52 0.43
C ALA A 131 9.98 -15.82 0.45
N VAL A 132 10.15 -14.86 1.35
CA VAL A 132 11.45 -14.23 1.64
C VAL A 132 11.88 -14.62 3.03
N LEU A 133 13.06 -15.23 3.13
CA LEU A 133 13.67 -15.60 4.40
C LEU A 133 14.54 -14.44 4.90
N THR A 134 14.31 -14.06 6.15
CA THR A 134 15.16 -13.12 6.87
C THR A 134 15.71 -13.82 8.12
N PRO A 135 16.76 -14.64 7.98
CA PRO A 135 17.25 -15.50 9.06
C PRO A 135 17.76 -14.74 10.29
N HIS A 136 18.13 -13.47 10.12
CA HIS A 136 18.62 -12.60 11.20
C HIS A 136 17.50 -11.89 11.99
N LYS A 137 16.23 -12.08 11.67
CA LYS A 137 15.11 -11.51 12.43
C LYS A 137 14.70 -12.42 13.58
N THR A 138 14.48 -11.80 14.75
CA THR A 138 14.13 -12.49 16.01
C THR A 138 12.69 -13.04 16.03
N THR A 139 11.74 -12.39 15.33
CA THR A 139 10.31 -12.67 15.46
C THR A 139 9.71 -13.48 14.30
N THR A 140 9.96 -13.11 13.04
CA THR A 140 9.41 -13.84 11.88
C THR A 140 10.51 -14.11 10.85
N LYS A 141 10.91 -15.37 10.74
CA LYS A 141 11.97 -15.82 9.82
C LYS A 141 11.52 -15.87 8.35
N LEU A 142 10.21 -16.02 8.11
CA LEU A 142 9.61 -16.10 6.78
C LEU A 142 8.54 -15.01 6.62
N ARG A 143 8.59 -14.28 5.49
CA ARG A 143 7.55 -13.33 5.08
C ARG A 143 7.08 -13.63 3.68
N ILE A 144 5.78 -13.48 3.43
CA ILE A 144 5.21 -13.60 2.09
C ILE A 144 5.21 -12.21 1.45
N VAL A 145 5.78 -12.11 0.25
CA VAL A 145 5.81 -10.88 -0.54
C VAL A 145 4.96 -11.07 -1.78
N PHE A 146 4.01 -10.16 -1.99
CA PHE A 146 3.13 -10.11 -3.15
C PHE A 146 3.72 -9.16 -4.21
N ASP A 147 3.83 -9.61 -5.45
CA ASP A 147 4.38 -8.83 -6.56
C ASP A 147 3.26 -8.31 -7.47
N ALA A 148 2.72 -7.14 -7.13
CA ALA A 148 1.72 -6.44 -7.95
C ALA A 148 2.30 -5.78 -9.22
N SER A 149 3.63 -5.85 -9.42
CA SER A 149 4.29 -5.35 -10.63
C SER A 149 4.41 -6.43 -11.71
N ALA A 150 4.00 -7.67 -11.45
CA ALA A 150 4.11 -8.76 -12.42
C ALA A 150 3.13 -8.60 -13.60
N HIS A 151 3.67 -8.46 -14.82
CA HIS A 151 2.92 -8.30 -16.06
C HIS A 151 3.65 -8.95 -17.26
N TYR A 152 2.93 -9.15 -18.37
CA TYR A 152 3.55 -9.54 -19.65
C TYR A 152 4.23 -8.36 -20.31
N LYS A 153 5.18 -8.63 -21.22
CA LYS A 153 5.78 -7.58 -22.05
C LYS A 153 4.70 -6.78 -22.78
N ALA A 154 4.81 -5.45 -22.75
CA ALA A 154 3.85 -4.51 -23.36
C ALA A 154 2.42 -4.56 -22.77
N SER A 155 2.25 -5.11 -21.56
CA SER A 155 1.02 -5.05 -20.78
C SER A 155 1.17 -4.14 -19.57
N LEU A 156 0.08 -3.64 -19.01
CA LEU A 156 0.11 -2.90 -17.74
C LEU A 156 0.14 -3.87 -16.56
N SER A 157 0.95 -3.56 -15.55
CA SER A 157 0.85 -4.15 -14.22
C SER A 157 -0.25 -3.51 -13.38
N LEU A 158 -0.62 -4.16 -12.28
CA LEU A 158 -1.59 -3.60 -11.33
C LEU A 158 -1.10 -2.26 -10.75
N ASN A 159 0.19 -2.18 -10.39
CA ASN A 159 0.79 -0.94 -9.89
C ASN A 159 0.77 0.20 -10.92
N GLU A 160 0.92 -0.10 -12.21
CA GLU A 160 0.85 0.90 -13.27
C GLU A 160 -0.60 1.33 -13.57
N ALA A 161 -1.56 0.41 -13.42
CA ALA A 161 -2.98 0.67 -13.64
C ALA A 161 -3.66 1.49 -12.51
N LEU A 162 -3.03 1.56 -11.33
CA LEU A 162 -3.55 2.29 -10.17
C LEU A 162 -2.79 3.60 -9.93
N HIS A 163 -3.52 4.63 -9.51
CA HIS A 163 -2.90 5.82 -8.94
C HIS A 163 -2.25 5.47 -7.61
N ARG A 164 -1.05 6.02 -7.37
CA ARG A 164 -0.38 5.96 -6.07
C ARG A 164 -1.19 6.63 -4.95
N GLY A 165 -2.04 7.59 -5.33
CA GLY A 165 -2.78 8.44 -4.41
C GLY A 165 -1.92 9.56 -3.81
N PRO A 166 -2.57 10.53 -3.16
CA PRO A 166 -1.89 11.65 -2.52
C PRO A 166 -1.00 11.19 -1.36
N VAL A 167 0.10 11.91 -1.15
CA VAL A 167 0.96 11.70 0.04
C VAL A 167 0.25 12.28 1.27
N ILE A 168 -0.32 11.41 2.09
CA ILE A 168 -0.97 11.75 3.38
C ILE A 168 -0.03 11.70 4.58
N LEU A 169 1.24 11.35 4.37
CA LEU A 169 2.23 11.30 5.45
C LEU A 169 2.62 12.72 5.87
N PRO A 170 2.71 12.99 7.19
CA PRO A 170 3.20 14.27 7.67
C PRO A 170 4.67 14.45 7.27
N GLN A 171 5.09 15.71 7.14
CA GLN A 171 6.49 16.03 6.85
C GLN A 171 7.43 15.39 7.87
N LEU A 172 8.42 14.64 7.37
CA LEU A 172 9.29 13.80 8.20
C LEU A 172 10.02 14.61 9.27
N PHE A 173 10.47 15.83 8.95
CA PHE A 173 11.13 16.73 9.90
C PHE A 173 10.17 17.34 10.93
N GLY A 174 8.89 17.49 10.59
CA GLY A 174 7.87 17.99 11.52
C GLY A 174 7.60 17.00 12.67
N ILE A 175 7.79 15.70 12.45
CA ILE A 175 7.58 14.66 13.47
C ILE A 175 8.53 14.84 14.68
N PRO A 176 9.88 14.83 14.52
CA PRO A 176 10.80 15.01 15.65
C PRO A 176 10.72 16.41 16.28
N LEU A 177 10.36 17.44 15.52
CA LEU A 177 10.17 18.79 16.07
C LEU A 177 8.97 18.83 17.02
N ARG A 178 7.80 18.35 16.59
CA ARG A 178 6.61 18.24 17.47
C ARG A 178 6.85 17.32 18.65
N PHE A 179 7.60 16.24 18.46
CA PHE A 179 7.99 15.33 19.54
C PHE A 179 8.78 16.03 20.65
N ARG A 180 9.56 17.07 20.33
CA ARG A 180 10.36 17.84 21.31
C ARG A 180 9.58 18.98 21.99
N MET A 181 8.42 19.39 21.47
CA MET A 181 7.60 20.44 22.09
C MET A 181 6.87 19.97 23.35
N GLY A 182 6.57 18.66 23.43
CA GLY A 182 5.91 18.06 24.59
C GLY A 182 6.87 17.84 25.76
N ARG A 183 6.39 18.02 26.99
CA ARG A 183 7.16 17.68 28.21
C ARG A 183 7.33 16.18 28.41
N VAL A 184 6.40 15.38 27.88
CA VAL A 184 6.36 13.93 27.96
C VAL A 184 6.06 13.39 26.57
N ALA A 185 6.77 12.33 26.18
CA ALA A 185 6.59 11.68 24.91
C ALA A 185 6.31 10.19 25.12
N ILE A 186 5.31 9.66 24.43
CA ILE A 186 4.92 8.25 24.49
C ILE A 186 5.15 7.65 23.11
N ILE A 187 5.81 6.50 23.07
CA ILE A 187 6.08 5.74 21.85
C ILE A 187 5.47 4.36 22.06
N SER A 188 4.71 3.89 21.06
CA SER A 188 4.23 2.52 20.99
C SER A 188 4.41 2.03 19.56
N ASP A 189 4.80 0.77 19.41
CA ASP A 189 4.71 0.06 18.13
C ASP A 189 3.29 -0.50 17.99
N VAL A 190 2.72 -0.43 16.79
CA VAL A 190 1.41 -0.98 16.47
C VAL A 190 1.64 -2.18 15.54
N GLU A 191 1.53 -3.37 16.12
CA GLU A 191 1.66 -4.60 15.37
C GLU A 191 0.53 -4.70 14.31
N LYS A 192 0.88 -5.08 13.08
CA LYS A 192 -0.06 -5.39 11.98
C LYS A 192 -1.01 -4.23 11.60
N HIS A 193 -0.54 -2.97 11.65
CA HIS A 193 -1.36 -1.79 11.32
C HIS A 193 -2.04 -1.81 9.93
N PHE A 194 -1.50 -2.54 8.96
CA PHE A 194 -2.07 -2.66 7.61
C PHE A 194 -3.14 -3.75 7.46
N TYR A 195 -3.30 -4.61 8.48
CA TYR A 195 -4.19 -5.77 8.45
C TYR A 195 -5.37 -5.54 9.38
N LYS A 196 -6.27 -4.61 9.02
CA LYS A 196 -7.67 -4.56 9.42
C LYS A 196 -8.41 -3.41 8.75
#